data_AF-A0A2D6AKZ9-F1
#
_entry.id   AF-A0A2D6AKZ9-F1
#
_cell.length_a   1.000
_cell.length_b   1.000
_cell.length_c   1.000
_cell.angle_alpha   90.00
_cell.angle_beta   90.00
_cell.angle_gamma   90.00
#
_symmetry.space_group_name_H-M   'P 1'
#
loop_
_entity.id
_entity.type
_entity.pdbx_description
1 polymer ?
#
loop_
_entity_poly.entity_id
_entity_poly.type
_entity_poly.pdbx_seq_one_letter_code
_entity_poly.pdbx_strand_id
1 'polypeptide(L)'
;MLDNKHINAIGNFLDFSVGKGGDGHTGITYTLQGDVLTLRFSTIVHFAGEKSLRDQLILLADESMQRLKSVINGLKKDCNEQTGDLLKLKEISNNDNIELIQASSNSPRKIAYYRRFLDLQADV
;
A
#
# COMPACT_ATOMS: atom_id res chain seq x y z
N MET A 1 -5.64 0.96 22.65
CA MET A 1 -5.98 2.30 22.11
C MET A 1 -4.70 3.07 21.93
N LEU A 2 -4.47 3.65 20.76
CA LEU A 2 -3.24 4.38 20.47
C LEU A 2 -3.18 5.67 21.30
N ASP A 3 -2.06 5.89 21.97
CA ASP A 3 -1.78 7.18 22.60
C ASP A 3 -1.24 8.17 21.54
N ASN A 4 -1.32 9.46 21.85
CA ASN A 4 -0.84 10.54 20.98
C ASN A 4 0.64 10.37 20.59
N LYS A 5 1.44 9.73 21.46
CA LYS A 5 2.85 9.41 21.16
C LYS A 5 2.97 8.42 20.00
N HIS A 6 2.16 7.36 19.99
CA HIS A 6 2.15 6.37 18.91
C HIS A 6 1.61 6.98 17.61
N ILE A 7 0.56 7.80 17.69
CA ILE A 7 0.00 8.51 16.53
C ILE A 7 1.07 9.39 15.88
N ASN A 8 1.84 10.15 16.67
CA ASN A 8 2.91 11.01 16.16
C ASN A 8 4.07 10.19 15.56
N ALA A 9 4.45 9.07 16.18
CA ALA A 9 5.50 8.19 15.64
C ALA A 9 5.10 7.57 14.30
N ILE A 10 3.85 7.10 14.21
CA ILE A 10 3.27 6.56 12.97
C ILE A 10 3.20 7.64 11.90
N GLY A 11 2.72 8.84 12.25
CA GLY A 11 2.65 9.99 11.34
C GLY A 11 4.00 10.34 10.75
N ASN A 12 5.03 10.51 11.60
CA ASN A 12 6.39 10.83 11.17
C ASN A 12 6.95 9.78 10.20
N PHE A 13 6.87 8.50 10.53
CA PHE A 13 7.39 7.43 9.66
C PHE A 13 6.71 7.44 8.29
N LEU A 14 5.40 7.58 8.29
CA LEU A 14 4.61 7.48 7.09
C LEU A 14 4.75 8.73 6.20
N ASP A 15 4.98 9.91 6.78
CA ASP A 15 5.25 11.15 6.02
C ASP A 15 6.56 11.02 5.21
N PHE A 16 7.55 10.31 5.75
CA PHE A 16 8.78 9.96 5.01
C PHE A 16 8.60 8.81 4.00
N SER A 17 7.50 8.05 4.07
CA SER A 17 7.20 6.96 3.13
C SER A 17 6.55 7.45 1.82
N VAL A 18 5.90 8.62 1.85
CA VAL A 18 5.38 9.33 0.68
C VAL A 18 6.58 9.87 -0.11
N GLY A 19 7.19 9.01 -0.94
CA GLY A 19 8.31 9.37 -1.82
C GLY A 19 9.51 8.43 -1.75
N LYS A 20 9.61 7.52 -0.77
CA LYS A 20 10.73 6.56 -0.69
C LYS A 20 10.52 5.23 -1.44
N GLY A 21 9.34 5.00 -2.01
CA GLY A 21 9.01 3.74 -2.69
C GLY A 21 8.46 3.87 -4.10
N GLY A 22 8.38 5.09 -4.64
CA GLY A 22 7.81 5.32 -5.97
C GLY A 22 8.87 5.42 -7.04
N ASP A 23 9.04 4.37 -7.84
CA ASP A 23 9.84 4.39 -9.07
C ASP A 23 9.17 5.23 -10.18
N GLY A 24 8.37 6.25 -9.82
CA GLY A 24 7.48 7.00 -10.72
C GLY A 24 6.24 6.22 -11.19
N HIS A 25 6.23 4.89 -11.09
CA HIS A 25 5.14 4.03 -11.53
C HIS A 25 4.29 3.44 -10.40
N THR A 26 4.85 3.31 -9.21
CA THR A 26 4.21 2.73 -8.02
C THR A 26 4.07 3.81 -6.95
N GLY A 27 2.98 3.78 -6.18
CA GLY A 27 2.74 4.73 -5.09
C GLY A 27 2.10 4.01 -3.90
N ILE A 28 2.68 4.18 -2.72
CA ILE A 28 2.06 3.78 -1.44
C ILE A 28 1.62 5.04 -0.74
N THR A 29 0.35 5.09 -0.37
CA THR A 29 -0.25 6.15 0.43
C THR A 29 -0.85 5.53 1.69
N TYR A 30 -1.06 6.36 2.70
CA TYR A 30 -1.59 5.91 3.98
C TYR A 30 -2.63 6.89 4.50
N THR A 31 -3.54 6.38 5.32
CA THR A 31 -4.43 7.20 6.15
C THR A 31 -4.57 6.55 7.51
N LEU A 32 -4.44 7.32 8.59
CA LEU A 32 -4.70 6.86 9.94
C LEU A 32 -5.96 7.56 10.46
N GLN A 33 -7.00 6.79 10.77
CA GLN A 33 -8.26 7.30 11.33
C GLN A 33 -8.54 6.57 12.65
N GLY A 34 -8.37 7.30 13.76
CA GLY A 34 -8.40 6.69 15.09
C GLY A 34 -7.34 5.60 15.21
N ASP A 35 -7.77 4.38 15.49
CA ASP A 35 -6.90 3.21 15.61
C ASP A 35 -6.79 2.39 14.30
N VAL A 36 -7.34 2.88 13.17
CA VAL A 36 -7.31 2.16 11.88
C VAL A 36 -6.33 2.81 10.93
N LEU A 37 -5.30 2.04 10.54
CA LEU A 37 -4.32 2.40 9.53
C LEU A 37 -4.70 1.74 8.20
N THR A 38 -5.02 2.55 7.21
CA THR A 38 -5.21 2.10 5.83
C THR A 38 -3.94 2.36 5.03
N LEU A 39 -3.40 1.33 4.40
CA LEU A 39 -2.32 1.42 3.42
C LEU A 39 -2.88 1.16 2.03
N ARG A 40 -2.53 2.03 1.07
CA ARG A 40 -2.98 1.92 -0.31
C ARG A 40 -1.80 1.86 -1.25
N PHE A 41 -1.65 0.73 -1.91
CA PHE A 41 -0.73 0.55 -3.03
C PHE A 41 -1.44 0.85 -4.35
N SER A 42 -0.76 1.54 -5.26
CA SER A 42 -1.25 1.81 -6.61
C SER A 42 -0.11 1.71 -7.61
N THR A 43 -0.39 1.16 -8.78
CA THR A 43 0.57 1.09 -9.90
C THR A 43 -0.13 1.14 -11.24
N ILE A 44 0.57 1.64 -12.25
CA ILE A 44 0.11 1.66 -13.64
C ILE A 44 0.56 0.39 -14.33
N VAL A 45 -0.37 -0.30 -15.00
CA VAL A 45 -0.14 -1.54 -15.73
C VAL A 45 -0.41 -1.32 -17.21
N HIS A 46 0.54 -1.73 -18.04
CA HIS A 46 0.41 -1.71 -19.50
C HIS A 46 0.26 -3.13 -20.01
N PHE A 47 -0.78 -3.38 -20.81
CA PHE A 47 -1.05 -4.71 -21.34
C PHE A 47 -1.58 -4.65 -22.78
N ALA A 48 -1.27 -5.69 -23.56
CA ALA A 48 -1.69 -5.80 -24.96
C ALA A 48 -2.92 -6.72 -25.15
N GLY A 49 -3.26 -7.51 -24.14
CA GLY A 49 -4.40 -8.42 -24.15
C GLY A 49 -4.72 -8.96 -22.77
N GLU A 50 -5.91 -9.56 -22.62
CA GLU A 50 -6.43 -10.00 -21.32
C GLU A 50 -5.54 -11.06 -20.66
N LYS A 51 -4.97 -11.99 -21.44
CA LYS A 51 -4.03 -12.99 -20.92
C LYS A 51 -2.80 -12.34 -20.30
N SER A 52 -2.17 -11.39 -21.01
CA SER A 52 -1.01 -10.66 -20.49
C SER A 52 -1.32 -9.83 -19.25
N LEU A 53 -2.57 -9.37 -19.09
CA LEU A 53 -3.02 -8.71 -17.88
C LEU A 53 -3.09 -9.72 -16.73
N ARG A 54 -3.79 -10.85 -16.91
CA ARG A 54 -3.92 -11.89 -15.87
C ARG A 54 -2.58 -12.36 -15.31
N ASP A 55 -1.61 -12.61 -16.19
CA ASP A 55 -0.27 -13.05 -15.77
C ASP A 55 0.46 -11.96 -14.95
N GLN A 56 0.32 -10.69 -15.34
CA GLN A 56 0.89 -9.56 -14.59
C GLN A 56 0.20 -9.35 -13.25
N LEU A 57 -1.11 -9.57 -13.16
CA LEU A 57 -1.86 -9.36 -11.92
C LEU A 57 -1.41 -10.29 -10.79
N ILE A 58 -1.05 -11.53 -11.10
CA ILE A 58 -0.52 -12.48 -10.11
C ILE A 58 0.79 -11.92 -9.52
N LEU A 59 1.70 -11.46 -10.38
CA LEU A 59 2.97 -10.87 -9.95
C LEU A 59 2.77 -9.57 -9.16
N LEU A 60 1.84 -8.72 -9.58
CA LEU A 60 1.52 -7.47 -8.90
C LEU A 60 0.83 -7.68 -7.55
N ALA A 61 0.02 -8.74 -7.42
CA ALA A 61 -0.56 -9.15 -6.15
C ALA A 61 0.55 -9.55 -5.16
N ASP A 62 1.55 -10.31 -5.60
CA ASP A 62 2.67 -10.66 -4.72
C ASP A 62 3.55 -9.45 -4.39
N GLU A 63 3.91 -8.65 -5.39
CA GLU A 63 4.76 -7.46 -5.22
C GLU A 63 4.12 -6.44 -4.28
N SER A 64 2.82 -6.16 -4.46
CA SER A 64 2.11 -5.20 -3.62
C SER A 64 2.06 -5.66 -2.16
N MET A 65 1.86 -6.95 -1.88
CA MET A 65 1.95 -7.46 -0.50
C MET A 65 3.37 -7.34 0.05
N GLN A 66 4.40 -7.64 -0.74
CA GLN A 66 5.78 -7.55 -0.27
C GLN A 66 6.15 -6.11 0.09
N ARG A 67 5.78 -5.14 -0.76
CA ARG A 67 6.03 -3.72 -0.48
C ARG A 67 5.23 -3.24 0.74
N LEU A 68 3.96 -3.60 0.85
CA LEU A 68 3.14 -3.26 2.03
C LEU A 68 3.71 -3.88 3.32
N LYS A 69 4.15 -5.13 3.29
CA LYS A 69 4.82 -5.78 4.43
C LYS A 69 6.11 -5.08 4.82
N SER A 70 6.90 -4.62 3.85
CA SER A 70 8.12 -3.85 4.12
C SER A 70 7.80 -2.55 4.87
N VAL A 71 6.75 -1.83 4.44
CA VAL A 71 6.27 -0.61 5.12
C VAL A 71 5.78 -0.93 6.54
N ILE A 72 5.00 -2.00 6.71
CA ILE A 72 4.51 -2.43 8.04
C ILE A 72 5.68 -2.77 8.98
N ASN A 73 6.70 -3.47 8.49
CA ASN A 73 7.85 -3.86 9.29
C ASN A 73 8.69 -2.64 9.69
N GLY A 74 8.89 -1.69 8.77
CA GLY A 74 9.54 -0.42 9.07
C GLY A 74 8.75 0.38 10.10
N LEU A 75 7.43 0.47 9.94
CA LEU A 75 6.56 1.18 10.88
C LEU A 75 6.64 0.60 12.29
N LYS A 76 6.59 -0.73 12.43
CA LYS A 76 6.73 -1.40 13.73
C LYS A 76 8.08 -1.13 14.37
N LYS A 77 9.15 -1.16 13.57
CA LYS A 77 10.51 -0.89 14.05
C LYS A 77 10.63 0.54 14.56
N ASP A 78 10.24 1.53 13.75
CA ASP A 78 10.37 2.94 14.10
C ASP A 78 9.45 3.33 15.27
N CYS A 79 8.25 2.75 15.35
CA CYS A 79 7.37 2.97 16.50
C CYS A 79 7.99 2.42 17.79
N ASN A 80 8.58 1.24 17.75
CA ASN A 80 9.30 0.67 18.90
C ASN A 80 10.52 1.49 19.28
N GLU A 81 11.30 1.99 18.31
CA GLU A 81 12.47 2.84 18.58
C GLU A 81 12.08 4.19 19.21
N GLN A 82 10.93 4.77 18.83
CA GLN A 82 10.49 6.08 19.34
C GLN A 82 9.72 6.01 20.65
N THR A 83 8.93 4.95 20.87
CA THR A 83 8.01 4.85 22.01
C THR A 83 8.44 3.83 23.05
N GLY A 84 9.27 2.85 22.67
CA GLY A 84 9.62 1.70 23.49
C GLY A 84 8.55 0.60 23.52
N ASP A 85 7.40 0.83 22.87
CA ASP A 85 6.29 -0.12 22.83
C ASP A 85 6.21 -0.88 21.51
N LEU A 86 5.72 -2.12 21.58
CA LEU A 86 5.56 -2.97 20.41
C LEU A 86 4.21 -2.72 19.72
N LEU A 87 4.23 -2.04 18.57
CA LEU A 87 3.03 -1.82 17.76
C LEU A 87 2.51 -3.14 17.16
N LYS A 88 1.29 -3.53 17.54
CA LYS A 88 0.55 -4.65 16.96
C LYS A 88 -0.36 -4.11 15.87
N LEU A 89 -0.31 -4.77 14.70
CA LEU A 89 -1.16 -4.46 13.55
C LEU A 89 -1.91 -5.72 13.19
N LYS A 90 -3.24 -5.69 13.30
CA LYS A 90 -4.12 -6.80 12.94
C LYS A 90 -4.84 -6.44 11.64
N GLU A 91 -4.81 -7.34 10.67
CA GLU A 91 -5.53 -7.15 9.41
C GLU A 91 -7.05 -7.15 9.64
N ILE A 92 -7.73 -6.11 9.15
CA ILE A 92 -9.19 -5.98 9.12
C ILE A 92 -9.68 -6.38 7.73
N SER A 93 -9.03 -5.86 6.69
CA SER A 93 -9.49 -5.95 5.31
C SER A 93 -8.30 -5.86 4.36
N ASN A 94 -8.33 -6.64 3.30
CA ASN A 94 -7.32 -6.66 2.25
C ASN A 94 -8.00 -6.91 0.91
N ASN A 95 -8.09 -5.86 0.09
CA ASN A 95 -8.79 -5.91 -1.19
C ASN A 95 -7.92 -5.30 -2.27
N ASP A 96 -7.91 -5.91 -3.45
CA ASP A 96 -7.35 -5.32 -4.65
C ASP A 96 -8.42 -5.08 -5.73
N ASN A 97 -8.09 -4.20 -6.66
CA ASN A 97 -8.95 -3.88 -7.79
C ASN A 97 -8.11 -3.39 -8.98
N ILE A 98 -8.69 -3.54 -10.17
CA ILE A 98 -8.12 -3.07 -11.42
C ILE A 98 -9.11 -2.11 -12.07
N GLU A 99 -8.62 -0.92 -12.40
CA GLU A 99 -9.40 0.13 -13.04
C GLU A 99 -8.80 0.44 -14.39
N LEU A 100 -9.54 0.18 -15.47
CA LEU A 100 -9.09 0.50 -16.82
C LEU A 100 -9.17 2.02 -17.06
N ILE A 101 -8.05 2.63 -17.41
CA ILE A 101 -7.95 4.09 -17.62
C ILE A 101 -8.27 4.44 -19.07
N GLN A 102 -7.68 3.70 -20.01
CA GLN A 102 -7.81 3.99 -21.43
C GLN A 102 -7.81 2.70 -22.24
N ALA A 103 -8.89 2.48 -22.99
CA ALA A 103 -8.93 1.58 -24.13
C ALA A 103 -9.25 2.42 -25.37
N SER A 104 -8.23 3.00 -26.01
CA SER A 104 -8.47 3.58 -27.33
C SER A 104 -8.57 2.44 -28.34
N SER A 105 -9.59 2.49 -29.21
CA SER A 105 -9.85 1.43 -30.20
C SER A 105 -8.72 1.24 -31.22
N ASN A 106 -7.77 2.19 -31.28
CA ASN A 106 -6.67 2.24 -32.23
C ASN A 106 -5.28 1.94 -31.61
N SER A 107 -5.19 1.73 -30.28
CA SER A 107 -3.93 1.34 -29.63
C SER A 107 -3.99 -0.12 -29.18
N PRO A 108 -3.03 -0.97 -29.59
CA PRO A 108 -2.94 -2.33 -29.07
C PRO A 108 -2.58 -2.36 -27.58
N ARG A 109 -2.00 -1.29 -27.03
CA ARG A 109 -1.66 -1.18 -25.60
C ARG A 109 -2.78 -0.47 -24.85
N LYS A 110 -3.31 -1.17 -23.85
CA LYS A 110 -4.27 -0.67 -22.86
C LYS A 110 -3.54 -0.33 -21.57
N ILE A 111 -4.11 0.61 -20.82
CA ILE A 111 -3.56 1.08 -19.54
C ILE A 111 -4.62 0.88 -18.45
N ALA A 112 -4.22 0.27 -17.33
CA ALA A 112 -5.04 0.13 -16.15
C ALA A 112 -4.28 0.54 -14.89
N TYR A 113 -4.99 0.98 -13.87
CA TYR A 113 -4.47 1.02 -12.51
C TYR A 113 -4.72 -0.31 -11.83
N TYR A 114 -3.68 -0.87 -11.21
CA TYR A 114 -3.85 -1.86 -10.17
C TYR A 114 -3.75 -1.14 -8.82
N ARG A 115 -4.73 -1.38 -7.94
CA ARG A 115 -4.77 -0.79 -6.60
C ARG A 115 -5.03 -1.87 -5.57
N ARG A 116 -4.36 -1.78 -4.42
CA ARG A 116 -4.63 -2.62 -3.25
C ARG A 116 -4.82 -1.73 -2.02
N PHE A 117 -5.80 -2.09 -1.20
CA PHE A 117 -6.17 -1.44 0.05
C PHE A 117 -6.02 -2.46 1.16
N LEU A 118 -5.23 -2.12 2.17
CA LEU A 118 -4.98 -2.94 3.34
C LEU A 118 -5.33 -2.11 4.58
N ASP A 119 -6.39 -2.51 5.27
CA ASP A 119 -6.82 -1.89 6.52
C ASP A 119 -6.33 -2.70 7.70
N LEU A 120 -5.65 -2.02 8.61
CA LEU A 120 -5.02 -2.60 9.79
C LEU A 120 -5.53 -1.92 11.04
N GLN A 121 -5.98 -2.71 12.02
CA GLN A 121 -6.22 -2.26 13.37
C GLN A 121 -4.88 -2.14 14.09
N ALA A 122 -4.52 -0.93 14.49
CA ALA A 122 -3.36 -0.65 15.32
C ALA A 122 -3.74 -0.76 16.81
N ASP A 123 -2.89 -1.45 17.56
CA ASP A 123 -2.99 -1.60 19.02
C ASP A 123 -1.59 -1.73 19.62
N VAL A 124 -1.46 -1.46 20.93
CA VAL A 124 -0.19 -1.47 21.66
C VAL A 124 -0.30 -2.42 22.84
#